data_AF-X1KPJ8-F1
#
_entry.id   AF-X1KPJ8-F1
#
_cell.length_a   1.000
_cell.length_b   1.000
_cell.length_c   1.000
_cell.angle_alpha   90.00
_cell.angle_beta   90.00
_cell.angle_gamma   90.00
#
_symmetry.space_group_name_H-M   'P 1'
#
loop_
_entity.id
_entity.type
_entity.pdbx_description
1 polymer ?
#
loop_
_entity_poly.entity_id
_entity_poly.type
_entity_poly.pdbx_seq_one_letter_code
_entity_poly.pdbx_strand_id
1 'polypeptide(L)'
;IRITEATKRDIAGYLWANDNRIVYAQDEAGDENYKIYAVDIDGSNRKILTPFEEVKVHLIDDLENNPDEMLMMMNKRDKRFYDVYRININNGEMEMLAENPGTIITVMKDWANHLAENAHHTHDFAELFKKSLSKAKDSLAQTPDKLLILKKAGVVDAGAQGFVNILEGIVNFIEYSSI
;
A
#
# COMPACT_ATOMS: atom_id res chain seq x y z
N ILE A 1 -1.66 -0.73 -37.74
CA ILE A 1 -0.87 -1.76 -37.04
C ILE A 1 -1.68 -2.21 -35.82
N ARG A 2 -1.70 -3.51 -35.50
CA ARG A 2 -2.45 -4.06 -34.37
C ARG A 2 -1.51 -4.18 -33.18
N ILE A 3 -1.84 -3.52 -32.07
CA ILE A 3 -0.95 -3.45 -30.89
C ILE A 3 -1.29 -4.53 -29.85
N THR A 4 -2.56 -4.92 -29.72
CA THR A 4 -2.99 -5.97 -28.79
C THR A 4 -3.88 -7.01 -29.46
N GLU A 5 -3.84 -8.23 -28.93
CA GLU A 5 -4.72 -9.35 -29.31
C GLU A 5 -5.67 -9.75 -28.18
N ALA A 6 -5.99 -8.79 -27.30
CA ALA A 6 -6.95 -8.95 -26.24
C ALA A 6 -8.30 -9.38 -26.83
N THR A 7 -8.64 -10.65 -26.66
CA THR A 7 -9.86 -11.27 -27.21
C THR A 7 -10.78 -11.80 -26.12
N LYS A 8 -10.26 -11.96 -24.90
CA LYS A 8 -10.97 -12.58 -23.77
C LYS A 8 -11.49 -11.59 -22.74
N ARG A 9 -10.83 -10.45 -22.54
CA ARG A 9 -11.12 -9.48 -21.47
C ARG A 9 -10.66 -8.07 -21.83
N ASP A 10 -11.27 -7.09 -21.17
CA ASP A 10 -11.09 -5.68 -21.42
C ASP A 10 -9.72 -5.17 -20.94
N ILE A 11 -9.21 -4.18 -21.67
CA ILE A 11 -8.09 -3.35 -21.23
C ILE A 11 -8.69 -2.22 -20.41
N ALA A 12 -8.34 -2.15 -19.13
CA ALA A 12 -8.92 -1.15 -18.22
C ALA A 12 -8.30 0.25 -18.38
N GLY A 13 -7.10 0.32 -18.95
CA GLY A 13 -6.41 1.57 -19.20
C GLY A 13 -5.07 1.34 -19.88
N TYR A 14 -4.54 2.40 -20.48
CA TYR A 14 -3.23 2.41 -21.12
C TYR A 14 -2.59 3.79 -20.99
N LEU A 15 -1.28 3.84 -21.18
CA LEU A 15 -0.49 5.06 -21.27
C LEU A 15 0.66 4.88 -22.26
N TRP A 16 1.18 6.00 -22.72
CA TRP A 16 2.42 6.08 -23.48
C TRP A 16 3.56 6.20 -22.48
N ALA A 17 4.36 5.15 -22.33
CA ALA A 17 5.49 5.20 -21.40
C ALA A 17 6.64 5.98 -22.03
N ASN A 18 6.73 5.95 -23.36
CA ASN A 18 7.56 6.82 -24.18
C ASN A 18 7.04 6.79 -25.63
N ASP A 19 7.76 7.44 -26.55
CA ASP A 19 7.40 7.55 -27.98
C ASP A 19 7.22 6.20 -28.70
N ASN A 20 7.82 5.12 -28.18
CA ASN A 20 7.88 3.83 -28.86
C ASN A 20 7.21 2.69 -28.08
N ARG A 21 6.75 2.92 -26.84
CA ARG A 21 6.27 1.86 -25.94
C ARG A 21 5.01 2.26 -25.18
N ILE A 22 4.01 1.39 -25.23
CA ILE A 22 2.73 1.54 -24.55
C ILE A 22 2.70 0.57 -23.37
N VAL A 23 2.24 1.07 -22.22
CA VAL A 23 1.94 0.26 -21.04
C VAL A 23 0.43 0.20 -20.86
N TYR A 24 -0.11 -0.97 -20.56
CA TYR A 24 -1.55 -1.15 -20.35
C TYR A 24 -1.87 -2.16 -19.26
N ALA A 25 -3.03 -1.95 -18.62
CA ALA A 25 -3.57 -2.82 -17.60
C ALA A 25 -4.64 -3.74 -18.22
N GLN A 26 -4.50 -5.05 -18.01
CA GLN A 26 -5.46 -6.03 -18.52
C GLN A 26 -5.79 -7.06 -17.44
N ASP A 27 -7.08 -7.39 -17.34
CA ASP A 27 -7.60 -8.44 -16.47
C ASP A 27 -7.53 -9.79 -17.21
N GLU A 28 -7.10 -10.85 -16.52
CA GLU A 28 -7.06 -12.21 -17.07
C GLU A 28 -8.23 -13.09 -16.62
N ALA A 29 -8.84 -12.82 -15.46
CA ALA A 29 -9.78 -13.73 -14.80
C ALA A 29 -11.15 -13.12 -14.44
N GLY A 30 -11.32 -11.80 -14.45
CA GLY A 30 -12.54 -11.15 -13.97
C GLY A 30 -12.53 -10.87 -12.47
N ASP A 31 -11.36 -10.92 -11.82
CA ASP A 31 -11.18 -10.75 -10.37
C ASP A 31 -10.63 -9.36 -9.99
N GLU A 32 -10.58 -8.45 -10.97
CA GLU A 32 -10.04 -7.08 -10.87
C GLU A 32 -8.54 -7.02 -10.50
N ASN A 33 -7.82 -8.14 -10.55
CA ASN A 33 -6.36 -8.16 -10.37
C ASN A 33 -5.68 -7.92 -11.72
N TYR A 34 -5.68 -6.66 -12.16
CA TYR A 34 -5.05 -6.28 -13.41
C TYR A 34 -3.55 -6.57 -13.41
N LYS A 35 -3.08 -7.19 -14.50
CA LYS A 35 -1.65 -7.32 -14.80
C LYS A 35 -1.24 -6.18 -15.72
N ILE A 36 -0.03 -5.66 -15.49
CA ILE A 36 0.56 -4.60 -16.30
C ILE A 36 1.40 -5.25 -17.41
N TYR A 37 1.17 -4.81 -18.63
CA TYR A 37 1.90 -5.22 -19.81
C TYR A 37 2.56 -4.02 -20.46
N ALA A 38 3.69 -4.24 -21.12
CA ALA A 38 4.33 -3.28 -22.01
C ALA A 38 4.43 -3.88 -23.41
N VAL A 39 4.27 -3.06 -24.44
CA VAL A 39 4.35 -3.47 -25.85
C VAL A 39 4.86 -2.30 -26.67
N ASP A 40 5.63 -2.58 -27.72
CA ASP A 40 6.03 -1.54 -28.64
C ASP A 40 4.85 -1.10 -29.51
N ILE A 41 4.91 0.11 -30.05
CA ILE A 41 3.82 0.69 -30.85
C ILE A 41 3.53 -0.09 -32.15
N ASP A 42 4.49 -0.93 -32.58
CA ASP A 42 4.33 -1.83 -33.71
C ASP A 42 3.67 -3.18 -33.34
N GLY A 43 3.37 -3.39 -32.06
CA GLY A 43 2.79 -4.61 -31.50
C GLY A 43 3.83 -5.67 -31.12
N SER A 44 5.12 -5.42 -31.35
CA SER A 44 6.21 -6.33 -31.00
C SER A 44 6.65 -6.18 -29.52
N ASN A 45 7.57 -7.04 -29.09
CA ASN A 45 8.19 -6.99 -27.75
C ASN A 45 7.20 -6.90 -26.57
N ARG A 46 6.01 -7.50 -26.73
CA ARG A 46 5.02 -7.60 -25.65
C ARG A 46 5.61 -8.34 -24.46
N LYS A 47 5.52 -7.72 -23.29
CA LYS A 47 6.00 -8.28 -22.02
C LYS A 47 4.99 -8.03 -20.91
N ILE A 48 4.86 -9.01 -20.02
CA ILE A 48 4.15 -8.85 -18.75
C ILE A 48 5.14 -8.33 -17.70
N LEU A 49 4.84 -7.16 -17.13
CA LEU A 49 5.69 -6.49 -16.16
C LEU A 49 5.40 -6.94 -14.73
N THR A 50 4.15 -7.30 -14.44
CA THR A 50 3.71 -7.75 -13.12
C THR A 50 3.10 -9.17 -13.18
N PRO A 51 3.91 -10.21 -13.45
CA PRO A 51 3.44 -11.59 -13.58
C PRO A 51 3.13 -12.26 -12.23
N PHE A 52 2.68 -11.49 -11.24
CA PHE A 52 2.47 -11.96 -9.88
C PHE A 52 1.02 -12.38 -9.68
N GLU A 53 0.82 -13.51 -9.02
CA GLU A 53 -0.51 -13.99 -8.66
C GLU A 53 -1.03 -13.28 -7.40
N GLU A 54 -2.31 -12.95 -7.40
CA GLU A 54 -3.03 -12.26 -6.31
C GLU A 54 -2.46 -10.89 -5.90
N VAL A 55 -1.60 -10.26 -6.72
CA VAL A 55 -1.05 -8.92 -6.43
C VAL A 55 -1.87 -7.86 -7.14
N LYS A 56 -2.31 -6.86 -6.37
CA LYS A 56 -2.95 -5.65 -6.86
C LYS A 56 -1.90 -4.60 -7.19
N VAL A 57 -2.08 -3.96 -8.35
CA VAL A 57 -1.16 -2.96 -8.89
C VAL A 57 -1.92 -1.68 -9.17
N HIS A 58 -1.33 -0.54 -8.80
CA HIS A 58 -1.81 0.78 -9.15
C HIS A 58 -0.66 1.56 -9.80
N LEU A 59 -0.90 2.13 -10.98
CA LEU A 59 0.02 3.08 -11.59
C LEU A 59 0.05 4.36 -10.74
N ILE A 60 1.25 4.91 -10.51
CA ILE A 60 1.42 6.22 -9.86
C ILE A 60 1.80 7.28 -10.90
N ASP A 61 2.89 7.04 -11.64
CA ASP A 61 3.57 8.04 -12.47
C ASP A 61 4.40 7.33 -13.56
N ASP A 62 4.38 7.86 -14.78
CA ASP A 62 5.15 7.38 -15.93
C ASP A 62 6.55 8.00 -16.04
N LEU A 63 6.91 8.91 -15.13
CA LEU A 63 8.21 9.57 -15.01
C LEU A 63 8.68 10.22 -16.31
N GLU A 64 8.08 11.34 -16.72
CA GLU A 64 8.41 12.06 -17.98
C GLU A 64 9.92 12.22 -18.28
N ASN A 65 10.78 12.34 -17.27
CA ASN A 65 12.23 12.51 -17.43
C ASN A 65 13.03 11.19 -17.47
N ASN A 66 12.37 10.03 -17.36
CA ASN A 66 12.98 8.71 -17.35
C ASN A 66 12.15 7.74 -18.19
N PRO A 67 12.37 7.69 -19.52
CA PRO A 67 11.49 7.01 -20.46
C PRO A 67 11.51 5.48 -20.34
N ASP A 68 12.41 4.92 -19.53
CA ASP A 68 12.56 3.47 -19.36
C ASP A 68 11.98 2.96 -18.03
N GLU A 69 11.54 3.86 -17.14
CA GLU A 69 11.07 3.50 -15.81
C GLU A 69 9.72 4.13 -15.48
N MET A 70 8.94 3.47 -14.63
CA MET A 70 7.67 3.99 -14.12
C MET A 70 7.53 3.68 -12.63
N LEU A 71 6.69 4.45 -11.94
CA LEU A 71 6.32 4.21 -10.55
C LEU A 71 4.98 3.51 -10.44
N MET A 72 4.93 2.49 -9.58
CA MET A 72 3.72 1.74 -9.27
C MET A 72 3.62 1.43 -7.78
N MET A 73 2.39 1.32 -7.30
CA MET A 73 2.05 0.79 -6.00
C MET A 73 1.64 -0.68 -6.14
N MET A 74 2.19 -1.55 -5.30
CA MET A 74 1.83 -2.97 -5.28
C MET A 74 1.70 -3.52 -3.87
N ASN A 75 0.75 -4.43 -3.66
CA ASN A 75 0.63 -5.19 -2.40
C ASN A 75 1.39 -6.53 -2.41
N LYS A 76 2.59 -6.50 -2.99
CA LYS A 76 3.43 -7.68 -3.25
C LYS A 76 4.10 -8.24 -1.98
N ARG A 77 4.50 -7.37 -1.04
CA ARG A 77 5.11 -7.78 0.24
C ARG A 77 4.08 -8.38 1.19
N ASP A 78 2.96 -7.68 1.34
CA ASP A 78 1.83 -8.05 2.20
C ASP A 78 0.55 -7.52 1.56
N LYS A 79 -0.50 -8.36 1.47
CA LYS A 79 -1.76 -8.00 0.78
C LYS A 79 -2.44 -6.75 1.37
N ARG A 80 -2.10 -6.36 2.59
CA ARG A 80 -2.64 -5.20 3.31
C ARG A 80 -2.00 -3.87 2.94
N PHE A 81 -0.77 -3.89 2.42
CA PHE A 81 0.04 -2.68 2.25
C PHE A 81 0.41 -2.48 0.78
N TYR A 82 0.27 -1.25 0.29
CA TYR A 82 0.73 -0.90 -1.05
C TYR A 82 2.06 -0.16 -0.93
N ASP A 83 3.14 -0.87 -1.24
CA ASP A 83 4.50 -0.33 -1.27
C ASP A 83 4.77 0.29 -2.65
N VAL A 84 5.66 1.29 -2.71
CA VAL A 84 6.04 1.95 -3.97
C VAL A 84 7.23 1.24 -4.57
N TYR A 85 7.11 0.88 -5.85
CA TYR A 85 8.14 0.27 -6.65
C TYR A 85 8.46 1.15 -7.87
N ARG A 86 9.75 1.19 -8.22
CA ARG A 86 10.21 1.59 -9.54
C ARG A 86 10.36 0.34 -10.39
N ILE A 87 9.87 0.37 -11.61
CA ILE A 87 9.99 -0.75 -12.54
C ILE A 87 10.54 -0.26 -13.88
N ASN A 88 11.39 -1.05 -14.50
CA ASN A 88 11.84 -0.83 -15.86
C ASN A 88 10.83 -1.45 -16.86
N ILE A 89 10.34 -0.64 -17.79
CA ILE A 89 9.25 -1.02 -18.70
C ILE A 89 9.70 -1.99 -19.82
N ASN A 90 11.00 -2.12 -20.03
CA ASN A 90 11.58 -2.96 -21.09
C ASN A 90 11.85 -4.37 -20.56
N ASN A 91 12.44 -4.48 -19.38
CA ASN A 91 12.89 -5.77 -18.83
C ASN A 91 12.06 -6.26 -17.62
N GLY A 92 11.25 -5.42 -16.99
CA GLY A 92 10.44 -5.76 -15.82
C GLY A 92 11.22 -5.86 -14.50
N GLU A 93 12.50 -5.49 -14.49
CA GLU A 93 13.27 -5.35 -13.25
C GLU A 93 12.66 -4.27 -12.38
N MET A 94 12.62 -4.50 -11.06
CA MET A 94 11.95 -3.61 -10.13
C MET A 94 12.67 -3.50 -8.80
N GLU A 95 12.57 -2.32 -8.20
CA GLU A 95 13.14 -1.96 -6.91
C GLU A 95 12.03 -1.37 -6.02
N MET A 96 11.92 -1.81 -4.77
CA MET A 96 11.05 -1.15 -3.78
C MET A 96 11.71 0.16 -3.34
N LEU A 97 11.07 1.29 -3.61
CA LEU A 97 11.57 2.61 -3.21
C LEU A 97 11.07 3.03 -1.82
N ALA A 98 9.84 2.64 -1.49
CA ALA A 98 9.22 2.98 -0.23
C ALA A 98 8.31 1.86 0.27
N GLU A 99 8.56 1.45 1.50
CA GLU A 99 7.68 0.56 2.25
C GLU A 99 6.56 1.39 2.88
N ASN A 100 5.32 0.93 2.73
CA ASN A 100 4.18 1.50 3.43
C ASN A 100 4.11 0.90 4.84
N PRO A 101 4.31 1.70 5.90
CA PRO A 101 4.31 1.20 7.26
C PRO A 101 2.90 0.89 7.81
N GLY A 102 1.85 1.34 7.11
CA GLY A 102 0.46 1.20 7.53
C GLY A 102 -0.31 2.51 7.64
N THR A 103 -1.62 2.40 7.87
CA THR A 103 -2.56 3.52 8.06
C THR A 103 -3.27 3.42 9.41
N ILE A 104 -4.27 4.26 9.68
CA ILE A 104 -5.19 4.12 10.83
C ILE A 104 -5.68 2.67 11.04
N ILE A 105 -5.95 1.93 9.96
CA ILE A 105 -6.42 0.53 10.05
C ILE A 105 -5.33 -0.38 10.62
N THR A 106 -4.05 -0.12 10.34
CA THR A 106 -2.92 -0.85 10.93
C THR A 106 -2.87 -0.62 12.43
N VAL A 107 -2.95 0.65 12.85
CA VAL A 107 -2.93 1.00 14.27
C VAL A 107 -4.10 0.36 15.02
N MET A 108 -5.30 0.39 14.44
CA MET A 108 -6.48 -0.27 15.02
C MET A 108 -6.33 -1.78 15.12
N LYS A 109 -5.78 -2.45 14.09
CA LYS A 109 -5.55 -3.90 14.10
C LYS A 109 -4.49 -4.30 15.12
N ASP A 110 -3.37 -3.59 15.17
CA ASP A 110 -2.30 -3.85 16.12
C ASP A 110 -2.79 -3.68 17.56
N TRP A 111 -3.58 -2.64 17.82
CA TRP A 111 -4.25 -2.43 19.10
C TRP A 111 -5.20 -3.58 19.45
N ALA A 112 -6.10 -3.94 18.52
CA ALA A 112 -7.12 -4.98 18.75
C ALA A 112 -6.49 -6.36 18.95
N ASN A 113 -5.49 -6.72 18.14
CA ASN A 113 -4.77 -7.99 18.28
C ASN A 113 -4.07 -8.07 19.64
N HIS A 114 -3.36 -7.02 20.03
CA HIS A 114 -2.69 -6.98 21.33
C HIS A 114 -3.69 -7.11 22.48
N LEU A 115 -4.84 -6.44 22.40
CA LEU A 115 -5.89 -6.55 23.40
C LEU A 115 -6.43 -7.98 23.49
N ALA A 116 -6.74 -8.61 22.35
CA ALA A 116 -7.27 -9.98 22.30
C ALA A 116 -6.27 -11.02 22.82
N GLU A 117 -5.00 -10.92 22.42
CA GLU A 117 -3.93 -11.84 22.84
C GLU A 117 -3.64 -11.76 24.34
N ASN A 118 -3.79 -10.57 24.94
CA ASN A 118 -3.46 -10.33 26.35
C ASN A 118 -4.68 -10.38 27.29
N ALA A 119 -5.91 -10.45 26.76
CA ALA A 119 -7.14 -10.46 27.54
C ALA A 119 -7.23 -11.64 28.53
N HIS A 120 -6.70 -12.80 28.16
CA HIS A 120 -6.67 -13.98 29.04
C HIS A 120 -5.51 -13.97 30.05
N HIS A 121 -4.53 -13.09 29.85
CA HIS A 121 -3.30 -13.03 30.65
C HIS A 121 -3.30 -11.86 31.64
N THR A 122 -4.16 -10.85 31.43
CA THR A 122 -4.25 -9.65 32.26
C THR A 122 -5.63 -9.56 32.89
N HIS A 123 -5.71 -9.66 34.21
CA HIS A 123 -6.98 -9.70 34.94
C HIS A 123 -7.54 -8.30 35.24
N ASP A 124 -6.69 -7.27 35.24
CA ASP A 124 -7.10 -5.88 35.36
C ASP A 124 -7.38 -5.28 33.98
N PHE A 125 -8.64 -4.92 33.75
CA PHE A 125 -9.06 -4.27 32.51
C PHE A 125 -8.34 -2.94 32.27
N ALA A 126 -8.12 -2.14 33.31
CA ALA A 126 -7.42 -0.87 33.19
C ALA A 126 -5.97 -1.08 32.74
N GLU A 127 -5.29 -2.07 33.33
CA GLU A 127 -3.92 -2.43 32.94
C GLU A 127 -3.86 -2.99 31.51
N LEU A 128 -4.80 -3.87 31.13
CA LEU A 128 -4.91 -4.40 29.78
C LEU A 128 -5.09 -3.29 28.75
N PHE A 129 -6.00 -2.35 29.04
CA PHE A 129 -6.31 -1.25 28.13
C PHE A 129 -5.11 -0.29 27.99
N LYS A 130 -4.39 0.01 29.08
CA LYS A 130 -3.13 0.79 29.03
C LYS A 130 -2.06 0.14 28.17
N LYS A 131 -1.84 -1.18 28.32
CA LYS A 131 -0.88 -1.93 27.52
C LYS A 131 -1.26 -1.91 26.04
N SER A 132 -2.55 -2.11 25.74
CA SER A 132 -3.06 -2.00 24.36
C SER A 132 -2.87 -0.60 23.78
N LEU A 133 -3.13 0.48 24.55
CA LEU A 133 -2.87 1.85 24.14
C LEU A 133 -1.38 2.07 23.81
N SER A 134 -0.46 1.53 24.61
CA SER A 134 0.98 1.60 24.31
C SER A 134 1.29 0.97 22.94
N LYS A 135 0.70 -0.20 22.64
CA LYS A 135 0.87 -0.83 21.32
C LYS A 135 0.32 0.03 20.17
N ALA A 136 -0.82 0.70 20.38
CA ALA A 136 -1.37 1.63 19.39
C ALA A 136 -0.42 2.83 19.15
N LYS A 137 0.18 3.38 20.21
CA LYS A 137 1.18 4.47 20.11
C LYS A 137 2.44 4.03 19.36
N ASP A 138 2.94 2.83 19.65
CA ASP A 138 4.10 2.26 18.96
C ASP A 138 3.82 2.05 17.47
N SER A 139 2.62 1.58 17.13
CA SER A 139 2.18 1.40 15.74
C SER A 139 2.01 2.76 15.05
N LEU A 140 1.41 3.75 15.72
CA LEU A 140 1.28 5.12 15.20
C LEU A 140 2.65 5.75 14.91
N ALA A 141 3.63 5.60 15.81
CA ALA A 141 4.97 6.13 15.62
C ALA A 141 5.70 5.53 14.41
N GLN A 142 5.27 4.36 13.95
CA GLN A 142 5.78 3.70 12.74
C GLN A 142 5.04 4.16 11.47
N THR A 143 3.83 4.72 11.57
CA THR A 143 3.07 5.23 10.41
C THR A 143 3.70 6.36 9.59
N PRO A 144 4.68 7.16 10.05
CA PRO A 144 5.32 8.13 9.19
C PRO A 144 6.27 7.43 8.21
N ASP A 145 5.80 7.11 6.99
CA ASP A 145 6.76 6.89 5.89
C ASP A 145 6.26 7.28 4.49
N LYS A 146 7.15 8.02 3.81
CA LYS A 146 7.43 8.14 2.37
C LYS A 146 6.26 8.16 1.36
N LEU A 147 5.43 9.18 1.45
CA LEU A 147 5.30 10.04 0.26
C LEU A 147 6.38 11.13 0.41
N LEU A 148 7.24 11.31 -0.60
CA LEU A 148 8.27 12.37 -0.64
C LEU A 148 7.72 13.76 -0.29
N ILE A 149 6.40 13.95 -0.41
CA ILE A 149 5.65 15.16 -0.08
C ILE A 149 5.42 15.32 1.44
N LEU A 150 5.26 14.23 2.21
CA LEU A 150 4.86 14.30 3.63
C LEU A 150 6.06 14.38 4.60
N LYS A 151 7.24 13.90 4.20
CA LYS A 151 8.43 13.87 5.08
C LYS A 151 8.96 15.26 5.49
N LYS A 152 8.67 16.31 4.71
CA LYS A 152 9.14 17.68 5.01
C LYS A 152 8.44 18.33 6.22
N ALA A 153 7.39 17.73 6.77
CA ALA A 153 6.56 18.38 7.79
C ALA A 153 6.56 17.70 9.18
N GLY A 154 7.14 16.50 9.33
CA GLY A 154 7.11 15.77 10.62
C GLY A 154 5.69 15.37 11.06
N VAL A 155 4.77 15.17 10.11
CA VAL A 155 3.35 14.95 10.37
C VAL A 155 3.03 13.45 10.40
N VAL A 156 2.34 13.00 11.45
CA VAL A 156 1.75 11.66 11.58
C VAL A 156 0.44 11.54 10.80
N ASP A 157 -0.03 10.33 10.49
CA ASP A 157 -1.37 10.13 9.93
C ASP A 157 -2.43 10.67 10.92
N ALA A 158 -3.12 11.75 10.52
CA ALA A 158 -4.05 12.46 11.40
C ALA A 158 -5.25 11.59 11.83
N GLY A 159 -5.65 10.62 10.99
CA GLY A 159 -6.71 9.67 11.34
C GLY A 159 -6.24 8.69 12.42
N ALA A 160 -5.05 8.14 12.26
CA ALA A 160 -4.41 7.25 13.23
C ALA A 160 -4.14 7.96 14.57
N GLN A 161 -3.68 9.21 14.54
CA GLN A 161 -3.54 10.04 15.74
C GLN A 161 -4.88 10.30 16.42
N GLY A 162 -5.94 10.59 15.66
CA GLY A 162 -7.30 10.76 16.18
C GLY A 162 -7.79 9.51 16.93
N PHE A 163 -7.53 8.32 16.39
CA PHE A 163 -7.83 7.06 17.05
C PHE A 163 -7.06 6.89 18.38
N VAL A 164 -5.75 7.15 18.37
CA VAL A 164 -4.93 7.09 19.60
C VAL A 164 -5.44 8.07 20.66
N ASN A 165 -5.80 9.31 20.29
CA ASN A 165 -6.34 10.30 21.22
C ASN A 165 -7.63 9.83 21.90
N ILE A 166 -8.50 9.11 21.17
CA ILE A 166 -9.72 8.51 21.75
C ILE A 166 -9.35 7.46 22.80
N LEU A 167 -8.40 6.58 22.49
CA LEU A 167 -7.93 5.55 23.43
C LEU A 167 -7.28 6.17 24.67
N GLU A 168 -6.49 7.24 24.51
CA GLU A 168 -5.94 8.02 25.63
C GLU A 168 -7.04 8.58 26.53
N GLY A 169 -8.09 9.15 25.94
CA GLY A 169 -9.25 9.64 26.68
C GLY A 169 -9.92 8.54 27.50
N ILE A 170 -10.08 7.34 26.93
CA ILE A 170 -10.65 6.17 27.63
C ILE A 170 -9.75 5.73 28.79
N VAL A 171 -8.44 5.60 28.57
CA VAL A 171 -7.49 5.23 29.63
C VAL A 171 -7.52 6.25 30.77
N ASN A 172 -7.47 7.55 30.43
CA ASN A 172 -7.58 8.62 31.43
C ASN A 172 -8.90 8.53 32.20
N PHE A 173 -10.02 8.30 31.52
CA PHE A 173 -11.30 8.10 32.19
C PHE A 173 -11.25 6.91 33.17
N ILE A 174 -10.73 5.76 32.76
CA ILE A 174 -10.64 4.57 33.63
C ILE A 174 -9.75 4.84 34.86
N GLU A 175 -8.60 5.49 34.66
CA GLU A 175 -7.64 5.78 35.74
C GLU A 175 -8.17 6.80 36.75
N TYR A 176 -8.83 7.86 36.28
CA TYR A 176 -9.19 9.02 37.12
C TYR A 176 -10.66 9.07 37.51
N SER A 177 -11.53 8.23 36.94
CA SER A 177 -12.96 8.17 37.27
C SER A 177 -13.33 6.99 38.17
N SER A 178 -12.34 6.20 38.59
CA SER A 178 -12.48 5.20 39.64
C SER A 178 -12.50 5.91 41.01
N ILE A 179 -13.63 6.55 41.32
CA ILE A 179 -13.99 7.09 42.64
C ILE A 179 -14.85 6.06 43.37
#